data_AF-T0RH69-F1
#
_entry.id   AF-T0RH69-F1
#
_cell.length_a   1.000
_cell.length_b   1.000
_cell.length_c   1.000
_cell.angle_alpha   90.00
_cell.angle_beta   90.00
_cell.angle_gamma   90.00
#
_symmetry.space_group_name_H-M   'P 1'
#
loop_
_entity.id
_entity.type
_entity.pdbx_description
1 polymer ?
#
loop_
_entity_poly.entity_id
_entity_poly.type
_entity_poly.pdbx_seq_one_letter_code
_entity_poly.pdbx_strand_id
1 'polypeptide(L)' 'SLPGVTAVALYRCSAPETNVDYIGNNIGTAASPTYVRCCELCRNTGGCSAFSWASGVCYLKSAKGATTNAAGVISATVL' A
#
# COMPACT_ATOMS: atom_id res chain seq x y z
N SER A 1 -2.96 16.81 15.64
CA SER A 1 -1.52 16.52 15.45
C SER A 1 -1.23 15.24 16.21
N LEU A 2 -0.71 14.19 15.57
CA LEU A 2 -0.15 13.05 16.30
C LEU A 2 1.36 13.27 16.40
N PRO A 3 1.89 13.56 17.59
CA PRO A 3 3.31 13.75 17.80
C PRO A 3 4.00 12.37 17.84
N GLY A 4 5.04 12.16 17.03
CA GLY A 4 5.99 11.06 17.29
C GLY A 4 6.29 10.10 16.14
N VAL A 5 5.65 10.20 14.98
CA VAL A 5 6.18 9.57 13.76
C VAL A 5 6.90 10.64 12.97
N THR A 6 8.24 10.61 13.02
CA THR A 6 9.09 11.36 12.11
C THR A 6 8.56 11.16 10.70
N ALA A 7 8.14 12.25 10.05
CA ALA A 7 7.53 12.27 8.72
C ALA A 7 8.34 11.53 7.65
N VAL A 8 9.61 11.21 7.94
CA VAL A 8 10.59 10.49 7.12
C VAL A 8 10.14 9.09 6.66
N ALA A 9 9.26 8.39 7.38
CA ALA A 9 8.77 7.06 6.96
C ALA A 9 7.63 7.10 5.92
N LEU A 10 6.87 8.21 5.86
CA LEU A 10 5.75 8.39 4.92
C LEU A 10 6.18 8.94 3.55
N TYR A 11 7.42 9.44 3.41
CA TYR A 11 7.93 9.99 2.13
C TYR A 11 8.34 8.94 1.09
N ARG A 12 8.18 7.64 1.38
CA ARG A 12 8.58 6.55 0.49
C ARG A 12 7.41 5.84 -0.19
N CYS A 13 6.21 6.43 -0.13
CA CYS A 13 5.08 6.02 -0.94
C CYS A 13 4.38 7.24 -1.53
N SER A 14 3.67 7.04 -2.65
CA SER A 14 2.81 8.06 -3.23
C SER A 14 1.66 8.42 -2.30
N ALA A 15 0.96 9.52 -2.60
CA ALA A 15 -0.32 9.79 -1.99
C ALA A 15 -1.27 8.58 -2.18
N PRO A 16 -2.06 8.21 -1.17
CA PRO A 16 -2.99 7.09 -1.26
C PRO A 16 -4.14 7.40 -2.22
N GLU A 17 -4.45 6.45 -3.09
CA GLU A 17 -5.64 6.43 -3.94
C GLU A 17 -6.75 5.68 -3.19
N THR A 18 -7.85 6.38 -2.86
CA THR A 18 -8.98 5.80 -2.14
C THR A 18 -10.02 5.23 -3.11
N ASN A 19 -10.62 4.11 -2.71
CA ASN A 19 -11.55 3.33 -3.52
C ASN A 19 -10.95 2.86 -4.86
N VAL A 20 -9.64 2.60 -4.88
CA VAL A 20 -8.91 2.14 -6.07
C VAL A 20 -8.16 0.86 -5.75
N ASP A 21 -8.43 -0.18 -6.51
CA ASP A 21 -7.63 -1.41 -6.52
C ASP A 21 -6.60 -1.37 -7.64
N TYR A 22 -5.40 -1.86 -7.35
CA TYR A 22 -4.37 -2.10 -8.35
C TYR A 22 -4.50 -3.58 -8.76
N ILE A 23 -4.81 -3.84 -10.02
CA ILE A 23 -5.18 -5.18 -10.46
C ILE A 23 -3.92 -6.05 -10.63
N GLY A 24 -3.95 -7.24 -10.04
CA GLY A 24 -2.92 -8.27 -10.22
C GLY A 24 -1.59 -7.92 -9.56
N ASN A 25 -0.49 -8.47 -10.09
CA ASN A 25 0.90 -8.27 -9.62
C ASN A 25 1.15 -8.61 -8.14
N ASN A 26 0.26 -9.35 -7.48
CA ASN A 26 0.41 -9.73 -6.08
C ASN A 26 1.62 -10.66 -5.91
N ILE A 27 2.56 -10.27 -5.06
CA ILE A 27 3.73 -11.06 -4.67
C ILE A 27 3.66 -11.54 -3.23
N GLY A 28 2.63 -11.14 -2.48
CA GLY A 28 2.39 -11.59 -1.12
C GLY A 28 1.28 -10.80 -0.45
N THR A 29 0.96 -11.21 0.78
CA THR A 29 -0.02 -10.54 1.63
C THR A 29 0.49 -10.40 3.05
N ALA A 30 0.09 -9.32 3.73
CA ALA A 30 0.37 -9.11 5.13
C ALA A 30 -0.85 -8.52 5.85
N ALA A 31 -1.12 -8.96 7.07
CA ALA A 31 -2.16 -8.36 7.90
C ALA A 31 -1.73 -6.97 8.36
N SER A 32 -2.63 -5.99 8.27
CA SER A 32 -2.43 -4.66 8.82
C SER A 32 -3.77 -3.99 9.12
N PRO A 33 -3.99 -3.47 10.34
CA PRO A 33 -5.23 -2.81 10.70
C PRO A 33 -5.46 -1.50 9.91
N THR A 34 -4.41 -0.91 9.34
CA THR A 34 -4.49 0.33 8.55
C THR A 34 -3.63 0.25 7.29
N TYR A 35 -4.00 0.99 6.25
CA TYR A 35 -3.20 1.06 5.02
C TYR A 35 -1.80 1.68 5.24
N VAL A 36 -1.62 2.47 6.31
CA VAL A 36 -0.37 3.20 6.62
C VAL A 36 0.83 2.25 6.73
N ARG A 37 0.66 1.08 7.34
CA ARG A 37 1.75 0.10 7.49
C ARG A 37 2.07 -0.65 6.19
N CYS A 38 1.18 -0.67 5.21
CA CYS A 38 1.39 -1.41 3.95
C CYS A 38 2.57 -0.89 3.15
N CYS A 39 2.84 0.42 3.22
CA CYS A 39 4.02 1.03 2.60
C CYS A 39 5.32 0.42 3.14
N GLU A 40 5.45 0.33 4.46
CA GLU A 40 6.65 -0.22 5.11
C GLU A 40 6.79 -1.72 4.87
N LEU A 41 5.68 -2.46 4.91
CA LEU A 41 5.65 -3.90 4.60
C LEU A 41 6.10 -4.16 3.15
N CYS A 42 5.64 -3.35 2.20
CA CYS A 42 6.07 -3.42 0.82
C CYS A 42 7.57 -3.11 0.68
N ARG A 43 8.06 -2.03 1.30
CA ARG A 43 9.49 -1.67 1.26
C ARG A 43 10.43 -2.74 1.83
N ASN A 44 9.95 -3.53 2.79
CA ASN A 44 10.71 -4.64 3.38
C ASN A 44 10.55 -5.96 2.60
N THR A 45 9.76 -5.97 1.52
CA THR A 45 9.50 -7.13 0.68
C THR A 45 10.22 -6.95 -0.66
N GLY A 46 11.19 -7.82 -0.93
CA GLY A 46 11.95 -7.80 -2.18
C GLY A 46 11.02 -7.86 -3.40
N GLY A 47 11.24 -6.94 -4.35
CA GLY A 47 10.44 -6.86 -5.58
C GLY A 47 9.08 -6.18 -5.42
N CYS A 48 8.73 -5.64 -4.25
CA CYS A 48 7.49 -4.89 -4.06
C CYS A 48 7.65 -3.43 -4.51
N SER A 49 6.68 -2.92 -5.26
CA SER A 49 6.64 -1.53 -5.74
C SER A 49 5.28 -0.87 -5.56
N ALA A 50 4.27 -1.60 -5.09
CA ALA A 50 2.96 -1.06 -4.76
C ALA A 50 2.22 -1.92 -3.74
N PHE A 51 1.14 -1.40 -3.18
CA PHE A 51 0.20 -2.20 -2.39
C PHE A 51 -1.24 -1.77 -2.66
N SER A 52 -2.17 -2.69 -2.37
CA SER A 52 -3.58 -2.38 -2.18
C SER A 52 -3.98 -2.89 -0.80
N TRP A 53 -4.60 -2.05 0.02
CA TRP A 53 -5.10 -2.42 1.33
C TRP A 53 -6.61 -2.58 1.27
N ALA A 54 -7.13 -3.71 1.76
CA ALA A 54 -8.56 -3.96 1.87
C ALA A 54 -8.85 -4.78 3.13
N SER A 55 -9.83 -4.34 3.92
CA SER A 55 -10.37 -5.09 5.07
C SER A 55 -9.31 -5.66 6.02
N GLY A 56 -8.25 -4.90 6.30
CA GLY A 56 -7.20 -5.32 7.22
C GLY A 56 -6.04 -6.11 6.58
N VAL A 57 -5.97 -6.19 5.25
CA VAL A 57 -4.93 -6.94 4.52
C VAL A 57 -4.24 -6.04 3.51
N CYS A 58 -2.91 -6.01 3.55
CA CYS A 58 -2.06 -5.44 2.51
C CYS A 58 -1.77 -6.50 1.45
N TYR A 59 -2.22 -6.27 0.23
CA TYR A 59 -1.84 -7.04 -0.95
C TYR A 59 -0.61 -6.38 -1.56
N LEU A 60 0.55 -6.97 -1.31
CA LEU A 60 1.86 -6.47 -1.76
C LEU A 60 2.05 -6.81 -3.23
N LYS A 61 2.47 -5.82 -4.01
CA LYS A 61 2.50 -5.91 -5.48
C LYS A 61 3.84 -5.54 -6.05
N SER A 62 4.25 -6.24 -7.11
CA SER A 62 5.48 -5.92 -7.84
C SER A 62 5.38 -4.68 -8.72
N ALA A 63 4.17 -4.22 -9.05
CA ALA A 63 3.91 -3.01 -9.81
C ALA A 63 2.48 -2.51 -9.58
N LYS A 64 2.20 -1.24 -9.93
CA LYS A 64 0.83 -0.66 -9.92
C LYS A 64 -0.10 -1.39 -10.90
N GLY A 65 0.37 -1.68 -12.11
CA GLY A 65 -0.45 -2.30 -13.15
C GLY A 65 -1.69 -1.47 -13.54
N ALA A 66 -2.72 -2.14 -14.02
CA ALA A 66 -4.02 -1.53 -14.30
C ALA A 66 -4.79 -1.24 -13.00
N THR A 67 -5.75 -0.31 -13.03
CA THR A 67 -6.56 0.04 -11.86
C THR A 67 -8.05 -0.11 -12.11
N THR A 68 -8.81 -0.32 -11.04
CA THR A 68 -10.28 -0.28 -11.07
C THR A 68 -10.84 0.41 -9.82
N ASN A 69 -12.04 0.95 -9.93
CA ASN A 69 -12.79 1.43 -8.77
C ASN A 69 -13.20 0.23 -7.90
N ALA A 70 -12.89 0.30 -6.62
CA ALA A 70 -13.22 -0.72 -5.63
C ALA A 70 -13.43 -0.07 -4.26
N ALA A 71 -14.69 0.03 -3.82
CA ALA A 71 -15.03 0.69 -2.57
C ALA A 71 -14.31 0.05 -1.36
N GLY A 72 -13.71 0.87 -0.51
CA GLY A 72 -12.99 0.41 0.68
C GLY A 72 -11.55 -0.08 0.43
N VAL A 73 -11.07 -0.06 -0.82
CA VAL A 73 -9.67 -0.37 -1.15
C VAL A 73 -8.85 0.92 -1.15
N ILE A 74 -7.66 0.89 -0.55
CA ILE A 74 -6.71 2.01 -0.57
C ILE A 74 -5.39 1.52 -1.16
N SER A 75 -4.92 2.14 -2.23
CA SER A 75 -3.70 1.73 -2.91
C SER A 75 -2.67 2.85 -2.97
N ALA A 76 -1.38 2.50 -3.04
CA ALA A 76 -0.30 3.45 -3.28
C ALA A 76 0.93 2.74 -3.89
N THR A 77 1.76 3.49 -4.61
CA THR A 77 3.06 3.01 -5.08
C THR A 77 4.16 3.34 -4.07
N VAL A 78 5.21 2.53 -4.04
CA VAL A 78 6.44 2.81 -3.30
C VAL A 78 7.37 3.69 -4.14
N LEU A 79 8.08 4.63 -3.49
CA LEU A 79 9.04 5.58 -4.08
C LEU A 79 10.49 5.27 -3.67
#